data_AF-A0A975CLT8-F1
#
_entry.id   AF-A0A975CLT8-F1
#
_cell.length_a   1.000
_cell.length_b   1.000
_cell.length_c   1.000
_cell.angle_alpha   90.00
_cell.angle_beta   90.00
_cell.angle_gamma   90.00
#
_symmetry.space_group_name_H-M   'P 1'
#
loop_
_entity.id
_entity.type
_entity.pdbx_description
1 polymer ?
#
loop_
_entity_poly.entity_id
_entity_poly.type
_entity_poly.pdbx_seq_one_letter_code
_entity_poly.pdbx_strand_id
1 'polypeptide(L)'
;MHFKKLTILVFAITLLSCENNQEITIDSDNLLLGVWIEPNFKNGITTFKRGNNLPKEAYGISFQKDNKFTERTSGWCGTPPLTFFNTKGTWRLNENLIEVKVQSYPTNFGWKIIELTETKLVVKREVTEQEKDHQQLMALFNEIRTLSRSKSCANSNDWKYVAFGSKACGGSQGFIPYSTKINTTDFLQKVADYTKAEKEYNIKWNIVSNCSTPNEPKSIKCKNGYPVLKY
;
A
#
# COMPACT_ATOMS: atom_id res chain seq x y z
N MET A 1 84.59 15.63 -21.63
CA MET A 1 83.64 15.57 -20.50
C MET A 1 82.26 15.92 -21.01
N HIS A 2 81.44 14.90 -21.28
CA HIS A 2 80.06 15.02 -21.74
C HIS A 2 79.13 14.81 -20.56
N PHE A 3 78.29 15.79 -20.21
CA PHE A 3 77.07 15.54 -19.46
C PHE A 3 75.91 16.29 -20.11
N LYS A 4 74.93 15.49 -20.55
CA LYS A 4 73.75 15.88 -21.34
C LYS A 4 72.79 16.71 -20.48
N LYS A 5 72.20 17.75 -21.08
CA LYS A 5 71.03 18.46 -20.52
C LYS A 5 69.84 17.50 -20.52
N LEU A 6 69.30 17.20 -19.33
CA LEU A 6 68.09 16.41 -19.14
C LEU A 6 66.89 17.36 -19.21
N THR A 7 66.23 17.42 -20.35
CA THR A 7 64.97 18.14 -20.51
C THR A 7 63.84 17.19 -20.11
N ILE A 8 63.27 17.38 -18.92
CA ILE A 8 62.09 16.64 -18.45
C ILE A 8 60.86 17.24 -19.14
N LEU A 9 60.30 16.52 -20.11
CA LEU A 9 59.04 16.84 -20.76
C LEU A 9 57.91 16.34 -19.85
N VAL A 10 57.27 17.25 -19.12
CA VAL A 10 56.07 16.94 -18.32
C VAL A 10 54.89 16.79 -19.28
N PHE A 11 54.52 15.56 -19.58
CA PHE A 11 53.33 15.24 -20.36
C PHE A 11 52.12 15.29 -19.42
N ALA A 12 51.41 16.42 -19.40
CA ALA A 12 50.16 16.58 -18.68
C ALA A 12 49.07 15.78 -19.42
N ILE A 13 48.83 14.53 -18.98
CA ILE A 13 47.70 13.72 -19.43
C ILE A 13 46.45 14.31 -18.77
N THR A 14 45.74 15.16 -19.50
CA THR A 14 44.39 15.56 -19.14
C THR A 14 43.47 14.37 -19.35
N LEU A 15 43.14 13.67 -18.26
CA LEU A 15 42.01 12.76 -18.22
C LEU A 15 40.73 13.60 -18.36
N LEU A 16 40.33 13.87 -19.60
CA LEU A 16 38.96 14.24 -19.93
C LEU A 16 38.09 13.03 -19.64
N SER A 17 37.65 12.93 -18.38
CA SER A 17 36.53 12.08 -18.00
C SER A 17 35.31 12.64 -18.74
N CYS A 18 34.93 11.99 -19.84
CA CYS A 18 33.63 12.21 -20.46
C CYS A 18 32.56 11.70 -19.49
N GLU A 19 32.08 12.57 -18.59
CA GLU A 19 30.74 12.40 -18.06
C GLU A 19 29.78 12.38 -19.25
N ASN A 20 29.12 11.25 -19.46
CA ASN A 20 28.08 11.09 -20.46
C ASN A 20 26.86 11.89 -19.97
N ASN A 21 26.94 13.21 -20.05
CA ASN A 21 25.88 14.15 -19.75
C ASN A 21 24.85 14.07 -20.87
N GLN A 22 24.10 12.95 -20.91
CA GLN A 22 22.89 12.86 -21.70
C GLN A 22 21.91 13.87 -21.12
N GLU A 23 21.72 14.98 -21.85
CA GLU A 23 20.73 16.00 -21.50
C GLU A 23 19.35 15.35 -21.39
N ILE A 24 18.68 15.63 -20.27
CA ILE A 24 17.33 15.13 -20.06
C ILE A 24 16.41 15.90 -21.00
N THR A 25 15.87 15.25 -22.02
CA THR A 25 14.87 15.87 -22.88
C THR A 25 13.55 15.97 -22.10
N ILE A 26 13.18 17.20 -21.73
CA ILE A 26 11.92 17.50 -21.03
C ILE A 26 10.90 17.99 -22.06
N ASP A 27 9.72 17.37 -22.06
CA ASP A 27 8.59 17.84 -22.85
C ASP A 27 7.89 18.98 -22.08
N SER A 28 8.06 20.22 -22.54
CA SER A 28 7.51 21.40 -21.88
C SER A 28 5.98 21.43 -21.87
N ASP A 29 5.35 20.76 -22.84
CA ASP A 29 3.89 20.71 -22.95
C ASP A 29 3.30 19.65 -22.02
N ASN A 30 4.11 18.68 -21.61
CA ASN A 30 3.71 17.65 -20.65
C ASN A 30 4.88 17.19 -19.77
N LEU A 31 5.08 17.89 -18.66
CA LEU A 31 6.12 17.57 -17.68
C LEU A 31 5.99 16.16 -17.09
N LEU A 32 4.83 15.50 -17.16
CA LEU A 32 4.69 14.15 -16.62
C LEU A 32 5.45 13.11 -17.47
N LEU A 33 5.61 13.37 -18.76
CA LEU A 33 6.36 12.50 -19.67
C LEU A 33 7.83 12.40 -19.22
N GLY A 34 8.38 11.19 -19.27
CA GLY A 34 9.75 10.90 -18.89
C GLY A 34 9.89 9.74 -17.92
N VAL A 35 11.02 9.69 -17.23
CA VAL A 35 11.36 8.65 -16.26
C VAL A 35 11.42 9.26 -14.86
N TRP A 36 10.80 8.58 -13.90
CA TRP A 36 10.72 8.98 -12.50
C TRP A 36 11.26 7.85 -11.62
N ILE A 37 12.27 8.16 -10.81
CA ILE A 37 13.10 7.20 -10.07
C ILE A 37 13.28 7.63 -8.63
N GLU A 38 13.97 6.80 -7.85
CA GLU A 38 14.32 7.05 -6.44
C GLU A 38 13.10 7.46 -5.59
N PRO A 39 12.02 6.66 -5.58
CA PRO A 39 10.83 7.02 -4.82
C PRO A 39 11.15 7.14 -3.32
N ASN A 40 10.74 8.25 -2.72
CA ASN A 40 10.69 8.42 -1.29
C ASN A 40 9.24 8.31 -0.80
N PHE A 41 8.96 7.31 0.04
CA PHE A 41 7.63 7.06 0.57
C PHE A 41 7.50 7.64 1.98
N LYS A 42 6.57 8.59 2.18
CA LYS A 42 6.28 9.18 3.49
C LYS A 42 4.79 9.48 3.63
N ASN A 43 4.14 8.89 4.63
CA ASN A 43 2.72 9.14 4.96
C ASN A 43 1.74 9.00 3.78
N GLY A 44 1.94 7.98 2.93
CA GLY A 44 1.09 7.75 1.75
C GLY A 44 1.35 8.68 0.57
N ILE A 45 2.37 9.55 0.67
CA ILE A 45 2.90 10.39 -0.40
C ILE A 45 4.15 9.70 -0.95
N THR A 46 4.28 9.69 -2.27
CA THR A 46 5.48 9.25 -2.98
C THR A 46 6.09 10.44 -3.70
N THR A 47 7.37 10.68 -3.44
CA THR A 47 8.15 11.71 -4.14
C THR A 47 9.16 11.02 -5.04
N PHE A 48 9.09 11.27 -6.33
CA PHE A 48 10.05 10.81 -7.32
C PHE A 48 10.97 11.94 -7.76
N LYS A 49 12.18 11.56 -8.19
CA LYS A 49 13.08 12.43 -8.95
C LYS A 49 13.03 12.08 -10.43
N ARG A 50 13.20 13.07 -11.30
CA ARG A 50 13.38 12.80 -12.73
C ARG A 50 14.70 12.05 -12.95
N GLY A 51 14.68 11.08 -13.85
CA GLY A 51 15.86 10.34 -14.29
C GLY A 51 15.94 10.24 -15.81
N ASN A 52 17.10 9.79 -16.31
CA ASN A 52 17.32 9.56 -17.74
C ASN A 52 16.78 8.20 -18.19
N ASN A 53 16.97 7.17 -17.35
CA ASN A 53 16.64 5.80 -17.67
C ASN A 53 16.11 5.08 -16.42
N LEU A 54 15.29 4.05 -16.63
CA LEU A 54 14.85 3.19 -15.53
C LEU A 54 16.07 2.47 -14.92
N PRO A 55 16.21 2.43 -13.59
CA PRO A 55 17.36 1.81 -12.94
C PRO A 55 17.33 0.29 -13.13
N LYS A 56 18.51 -0.34 -13.20
CA LYS A 56 18.61 -1.79 -13.33
C LYS A 56 18.19 -2.51 -12.05
N GLU A 57 18.50 -1.97 -10.88
CA GLU A 57 18.26 -2.66 -9.60
C GLU A 57 17.53 -1.78 -8.57
N ALA A 58 16.60 -0.95 -9.04
CA ALA A 58 15.75 -0.15 -8.18
C ALA A 58 14.36 0.05 -8.79
N TYR A 59 13.43 0.57 -7.99
CA TYR A 59 12.11 0.95 -8.47
C TYR A 59 12.16 2.22 -9.32
N GLY A 60 11.36 2.26 -10.37
CA GLY A 60 11.16 3.45 -11.20
C GLY A 60 9.96 3.30 -12.11
N ILE A 61 9.46 4.41 -12.63
CA ILE A 61 8.32 4.44 -13.55
C ILE A 61 8.63 5.34 -14.75
N SER A 62 7.97 5.09 -15.87
CA SER A 62 8.06 5.95 -17.05
C SER A 62 6.69 6.16 -17.67
N PHE A 63 6.35 7.44 -17.86
CA PHE A 63 5.20 7.89 -18.63
C PHE A 63 5.68 8.27 -20.03
N GLN A 64 5.10 7.63 -21.04
CA GLN A 64 5.50 7.78 -22.44
C GLN A 64 4.31 8.28 -23.26
N LYS A 65 4.60 8.81 -24.46
CA LYS A 65 3.56 9.19 -25.45
C LYS A 65 2.69 7.98 -25.81
N ASP A 66 1.54 8.26 -26.42
CA ASP A 66 0.52 7.24 -26.79
C ASP A 66 -0.01 6.45 -25.59
N ASN A 67 -0.12 7.09 -24.42
CA ASN A 67 -0.63 6.49 -23.19
C ASN A 67 0.17 5.27 -22.71
N LYS A 68 1.44 5.12 -23.10
CA LYS A 68 2.28 3.96 -22.71
C LYS A 68 2.94 4.19 -21.35
N PHE A 69 2.87 3.18 -20.50
CA PHE A 69 3.46 3.19 -19.16
C PHE A 69 4.42 2.02 -18.97
N THR A 70 5.53 2.25 -18.28
CA THR A 70 6.44 1.19 -17.85
C THR A 70 6.76 1.34 -16.36
N GLU A 71 6.65 0.26 -15.61
CA GLU A 71 7.07 0.15 -14.22
C GLU A 71 8.28 -0.78 -14.13
N ARG A 72 9.34 -0.34 -13.45
CA ARG A 72 10.48 -1.15 -13.05
C ARG A 72 10.25 -1.58 -11.60
N THR A 73 10.11 -2.88 -11.36
CA THR A 73 9.76 -3.40 -10.02
C THR A 73 10.39 -4.78 -9.78
N SER A 74 10.53 -5.15 -8.50
CA SER A 74 10.88 -6.51 -8.06
C SER A 74 9.66 -7.31 -7.58
N GLY A 75 8.45 -6.76 -7.73
CA GLY A 75 7.20 -7.38 -7.28
C GLY A 75 6.93 -7.18 -5.78
N TRP A 76 5.89 -7.85 -5.28
CA TRP A 76 5.34 -7.65 -3.94
C TRP A 76 6.13 -8.36 -2.82
N CYS A 77 6.78 -9.49 -3.10
CA CYS A 77 7.46 -10.30 -2.09
C CYS A 77 8.71 -11.00 -2.65
N GLY A 78 9.87 -10.35 -2.54
CA GLY A 78 11.17 -10.97 -2.84
C GLY A 78 12.03 -11.13 -1.59
N THR A 79 12.59 -12.32 -1.37
CA THR A 79 13.70 -12.51 -0.43
C THR A 79 15.01 -12.17 -1.18
N PRO A 80 15.92 -11.35 -0.61
CA PRO A 80 17.16 -11.00 -1.27
C PRO A 80 17.98 -12.21 -1.77
N PRO A 81 18.67 -12.12 -2.92
CA PRO A 81 18.77 -10.95 -3.79
C PRO A 81 17.49 -10.69 -4.62
N LEU A 82 17.08 -9.42 -4.71
CA LEU A 82 15.89 -9.03 -5.46
C LEU A 82 16.19 -9.03 -6.96
N THR A 83 15.36 -9.71 -7.76
CA THR A 83 15.39 -9.62 -9.22
C THR A 83 14.35 -8.61 -9.68
N PHE A 84 14.75 -7.65 -10.51
CA PHE A 84 13.86 -6.64 -11.04
C PHE A 84 13.45 -6.97 -12.48
N PHE A 85 12.20 -6.73 -12.86
CA PHE A 85 11.67 -6.81 -14.24
C PHE A 85 10.90 -5.51 -14.62
N ASN A 86 10.52 -5.39 -15.90
CA ASN A 86 9.69 -4.28 -16.38
C ASN A 86 8.27 -4.78 -16.62
N THR A 87 7.29 -4.11 -16.02
CA THR A 87 5.88 -4.31 -16.35
C THR A 87 5.43 -3.22 -17.31
N LYS A 88 4.65 -3.61 -18.33
CA LYS A 88 4.03 -2.67 -19.26
C LYS A 88 2.59 -2.38 -18.86
N GLY A 89 2.15 -1.18 -19.20
CA GLY A 89 0.82 -0.70 -18.89
C GLY A 89 0.42 0.48 -19.75
N THR A 90 -0.72 1.05 -19.39
CA THR A 90 -1.23 2.29 -19.96
C THR A 90 -1.47 3.32 -18.87
N TRP A 91 -1.38 4.60 -19.20
CA TRP A 91 -1.72 5.68 -18.28
C TRP A 91 -2.61 6.73 -18.93
N ARG A 92 -3.36 7.46 -18.12
CA ARG A 92 -4.12 8.66 -18.50
C ARG A 92 -4.01 9.70 -17.42
N LEU A 93 -4.12 10.97 -17.78
CA LEU A 93 -4.24 12.09 -16.85
C LEU A 93 -5.63 12.70 -17.00
N ASN A 94 -6.38 12.72 -15.91
CA ASN A 94 -7.65 13.43 -15.81
C ASN A 94 -7.50 14.49 -14.72
N GLU A 95 -7.44 15.76 -15.13
CA GLU A 95 -7.06 16.89 -14.28
C GLU A 95 -5.72 16.65 -13.55
N ASN A 96 -5.74 16.30 -12.26
CA ASN A 96 -4.58 15.98 -11.46
C ASN A 96 -4.49 14.49 -11.08
N LEU A 97 -5.40 13.64 -11.57
CA LEU A 97 -5.41 12.21 -11.29
C LEU A 97 -4.75 11.43 -12.43
N ILE A 98 -3.61 10.81 -12.12
CA ILE A 98 -2.95 9.85 -12.99
C ILE A 98 -3.62 8.49 -12.77
N GLU A 99 -4.24 7.95 -13.80
CA GLU A 99 -4.81 6.61 -13.80
C GLU A 99 -3.86 5.66 -14.52
N VAL A 100 -3.37 4.65 -13.83
CA VAL A 100 -2.46 3.65 -14.39
C VAL A 100 -3.14 2.28 -14.42
N LYS A 101 -2.97 1.57 -15.52
CA LYS A 101 -3.35 0.17 -15.70
C LYS A 101 -2.12 -0.62 -16.08
N VAL A 102 -1.76 -1.62 -15.29
CA VAL A 102 -0.58 -2.48 -15.53
C VAL A 102 -1.01 -3.93 -15.68
N GLN A 103 -0.20 -4.69 -16.42
CA GLN A 103 -0.45 -6.12 -16.65
C GLN A 103 -0.17 -6.99 -15.40
N SER A 104 0.51 -6.45 -14.37
CA SER A 104 0.78 -7.12 -13.10
C SER A 104 -0.05 -6.53 -11.96
N TYR A 105 -0.26 -7.29 -10.88
CA TYR A 105 -0.91 -6.78 -9.68
C TYR A 105 -0.07 -5.68 -8.98
N PRO A 106 -0.67 -4.57 -8.50
CA PRO A 106 -2.09 -4.21 -8.59
C PRO A 106 -2.46 -3.75 -10.01
N THR A 107 -3.52 -4.33 -10.58
CA THR A 107 -3.85 -4.21 -12.00
C THR A 107 -4.21 -2.79 -12.43
N ASN A 108 -4.80 -1.99 -11.53
CA ASN A 108 -5.14 -0.59 -11.75
C ASN A 108 -4.88 0.21 -10.48
N PHE A 109 -4.33 1.42 -10.60
CA PHE A 109 -4.18 2.35 -9.48
C PHE A 109 -4.27 3.81 -9.93
N GLY A 110 -4.60 4.70 -8.98
CA GLY A 110 -4.67 6.14 -9.19
C GLY A 110 -3.66 6.90 -8.34
N TRP A 111 -3.10 7.96 -8.90
CA TRP A 111 -2.21 8.89 -8.21
C TRP A 111 -2.66 10.33 -8.43
N LYS A 112 -3.06 11.01 -7.35
CA LYS A 112 -3.28 12.45 -7.39
C LYS A 112 -1.93 13.16 -7.33
N ILE A 113 -1.67 14.02 -8.32
CA ILE A 113 -0.52 14.90 -8.36
C ILE A 113 -0.68 15.96 -7.27
N ILE A 114 0.27 15.99 -6.33
CA ILE A 114 0.42 17.07 -5.35
C ILE A 114 1.31 18.16 -5.92
N GLU A 115 2.40 17.76 -6.58
CA GLU A 115 3.37 18.67 -7.17
C GLU A 115 4.01 18.02 -8.39
N LEU A 116 4.19 18.79 -9.46
CA LEU A 116 4.88 18.38 -10.68
C LEU A 116 5.78 19.51 -11.16
N THR A 117 7.07 19.22 -11.25
CA THR A 117 8.09 20.13 -11.80
C THR A 117 8.98 19.39 -12.79
N GLU A 118 9.93 20.11 -13.39
CA GLU A 118 10.97 19.54 -14.25
C GLU A 118 11.85 18.50 -13.54
N THR A 119 11.91 18.46 -12.21
CA THR A 119 12.82 17.55 -11.50
C THR A 119 12.13 16.67 -10.48
N LYS A 120 10.86 16.94 -10.16
CA LYS A 120 10.15 16.29 -9.05
C LYS A 120 8.70 15.99 -9.41
N LEU A 121 8.27 14.77 -9.09
CA LEU A 121 6.87 14.33 -9.16
C LEU A 121 6.46 13.87 -7.77
N VAL A 122 5.50 14.56 -7.16
CA VAL A 122 4.95 14.22 -5.85
C VAL A 122 3.51 13.76 -6.05
N VAL A 123 3.22 12.53 -5.66
CA VAL A 123 1.90 11.91 -5.84
C VAL A 123 1.37 11.32 -4.54
N LYS A 124 0.06 11.34 -4.39
CA LYS A 124 -0.67 10.62 -3.34
C LYS A 124 -1.48 9.50 -3.97
N ARG A 125 -1.44 8.30 -3.37
CA ARG A 125 -2.35 7.21 -3.78
C ARG A 125 -3.80 7.66 -3.67
N GLU A 126 -4.53 7.55 -4.78
CA GLU A 126 -5.96 7.72 -4.77
C GLU A 126 -6.60 6.49 -4.15
N VAL A 127 -7.43 6.74 -3.13
CA VAL A 127 -8.19 5.73 -2.40
C VAL A 127 -9.61 5.86 -2.89
N THR A 128 -10.19 4.76 -3.39
CA THR A 128 -11.58 4.78 -3.87
C THR A 128 -12.54 5.06 -2.70
N GLU A 129 -13.74 5.55 -2.99
CA GLU A 129 -14.76 5.74 -1.94
C GLU A 129 -15.07 4.42 -1.22
N GLN A 130 -15.05 3.29 -1.93
CA GLN A 130 -15.22 1.97 -1.32
C GLN A 130 -14.10 1.61 -0.35
N GLU A 131 -12.85 1.90 -0.73
CA GLU A 131 -11.70 1.67 0.15
C GLU A 131 -11.76 2.57 1.40
N LYS A 132 -12.20 3.83 1.26
CA LYS A 132 -12.39 4.75 2.39
C LYS A 132 -13.44 4.24 3.35
N ASP A 133 -14.61 3.84 2.84
CA ASP A 133 -15.68 3.26 3.66
C ASP A 133 -15.20 1.97 4.36
N HIS A 134 -14.47 1.11 3.64
CA HIS A 134 -13.91 -0.11 4.22
C HIS A 134 -12.89 0.19 5.32
N GLN A 135 -12.05 1.22 5.16
CA GLN A 135 -11.11 1.67 6.21
C GLN A 135 -11.84 2.14 7.47
N GLN A 136 -12.92 2.91 7.32
CA GLN A 136 -13.75 3.33 8.45
C GLN A 136 -14.39 2.13 9.14
N LEU A 137 -14.92 1.18 8.37
CA LEU A 137 -15.47 -0.07 8.90
C LEU A 137 -14.43 -0.88 9.69
N MET A 138 -13.20 -0.97 9.18
CA MET A 138 -12.09 -1.64 9.87
C MET A 138 -11.61 -0.91 11.11
N ALA A 139 -11.73 0.42 11.17
CA ALA A 139 -11.44 1.18 12.38
C ALA A 139 -12.38 0.76 13.53
N LEU A 140 -13.69 0.69 13.26
CA LEU A 140 -14.69 0.21 14.22
C LEU A 140 -14.40 -1.22 14.69
N PHE A 141 -14.08 -2.13 13.76
CA PHE A 141 -13.73 -3.51 14.12
C PHE A 141 -12.46 -3.59 14.99
N ASN A 142 -11.47 -2.74 14.71
CA ASN A 142 -10.23 -2.71 15.50
C ASN A 142 -10.44 -2.26 16.94
N GLU A 143 -11.37 -1.33 17.20
CA GLU A 143 -11.76 -0.96 18.57
C GLU A 143 -12.34 -2.17 19.33
N ILE A 144 -13.29 -2.88 18.71
CA ILE A 144 -13.90 -4.09 19.25
C ILE A 144 -12.83 -5.15 19.53
N ARG A 145 -11.95 -5.43 18.55
CA ARG A 145 -10.86 -6.40 18.69
C ARG A 145 -9.89 -6.04 19.83
N THR A 146 -9.61 -4.75 20.00
CA THR A 146 -8.72 -4.26 21.05
C THR A 146 -9.33 -4.48 22.42
N LEU A 147 -10.61 -4.12 22.61
CA LEU A 147 -11.33 -4.35 23.87
C LEU A 147 -11.47 -5.83 24.19
N SER A 148 -11.81 -6.66 23.19
CA SER A 148 -11.90 -8.12 23.31
C SER A 148 -10.60 -8.76 23.82
N ARG A 149 -9.44 -8.16 23.51
CA ARG A 149 -8.11 -8.64 23.91
C ARG A 149 -7.50 -7.89 25.10
N SER A 150 -8.23 -6.95 25.70
CA SER A 150 -7.70 -6.06 26.76
C SER A 150 -7.47 -6.74 28.10
N LYS A 151 -7.97 -7.97 28.30
CA LYS A 151 -7.82 -8.77 29.52
C LYS A 151 -7.25 -10.14 29.20
N SER A 152 -6.41 -10.66 30.09
CA SER A 152 -5.93 -12.05 30.04
C SER A 152 -7.01 -13.02 30.51
N CYS A 153 -7.12 -14.16 29.85
CA CYS A 153 -8.05 -15.24 30.20
C CYS A 153 -7.39 -16.22 31.18
N ALA A 154 -7.78 -16.14 32.45
CA ALA A 154 -7.41 -17.12 33.48
C ALA A 154 -8.58 -18.03 33.86
N ASN A 155 -9.81 -17.50 33.86
CA ASN A 155 -11.04 -18.23 34.17
C ASN A 155 -12.07 -17.99 33.06
N SER A 156 -12.57 -19.04 32.42
CA SER A 156 -13.54 -18.95 31.32
C SER A 156 -14.89 -18.38 31.76
N ASN A 157 -15.25 -18.45 33.04
CA ASN A 157 -16.50 -17.90 33.57
C ASN A 157 -16.50 -16.36 33.58
N ASP A 158 -15.32 -15.74 33.50
CA ASP A 158 -15.17 -14.29 33.36
C ASP A 158 -15.31 -13.81 31.91
N TRP A 159 -15.76 -14.68 31.00
CA TRP A 159 -15.84 -14.42 29.58
C TRP A 159 -17.21 -14.81 29.02
N LYS A 160 -17.69 -13.99 28.11
CA LYS A 160 -18.88 -14.24 27.28
C LYS A 160 -18.48 -14.09 25.81
N TYR A 161 -19.38 -14.43 24.90
CA TYR A 161 -19.21 -14.13 23.49
C TYR A 161 -20.47 -13.48 22.93
N VAL A 162 -20.31 -12.76 21.83
CA VAL A 162 -21.42 -12.12 21.10
C VAL A 162 -21.21 -12.30 19.61
N ALA A 163 -22.30 -12.44 18.86
CA ALA A 163 -22.25 -12.41 17.40
C ALA A 163 -21.85 -11.00 16.92
N PHE A 164 -21.03 -10.90 15.87
CA PHE A 164 -20.62 -9.60 15.32
C PHE A 164 -20.69 -9.61 13.79
N GLY A 165 -20.85 -8.42 13.23
CA GLY A 165 -20.87 -8.20 11.80
C GLY A 165 -22.17 -8.63 11.13
N SER A 166 -22.32 -8.25 9.87
CA SER A 166 -23.42 -8.63 8.99
C SER A 166 -22.85 -9.12 7.68
N LYS A 167 -23.06 -10.39 7.34
CA LYS A 167 -22.79 -10.89 5.99
C LYS A 167 -23.75 -10.25 5.00
N ALA A 168 -23.36 -10.14 3.73
CA ALA A 168 -24.20 -9.54 2.69
C ALA A 168 -25.53 -10.27 2.46
N CYS A 169 -25.54 -11.58 2.66
CA CYS A 169 -26.73 -12.46 2.61
C CYS A 169 -27.59 -12.43 3.89
N GLY A 170 -27.17 -11.69 4.92
CA GLY A 170 -27.73 -11.75 6.28
C GLY A 170 -26.98 -12.72 7.20
N GLY A 171 -27.22 -12.57 8.51
CA GLY A 171 -26.51 -13.30 9.57
C GLY A 171 -25.17 -12.68 9.94
N SER A 172 -24.57 -13.15 11.04
CA SER A 172 -23.31 -12.62 11.57
C SER A 172 -22.10 -13.09 10.77
N GLN A 173 -21.00 -12.32 10.83
CA GLN A 173 -19.70 -12.77 10.34
C GLN A 173 -19.14 -13.90 11.21
N GLY A 174 -19.36 -13.80 12.52
CA GLY A 174 -18.92 -14.79 13.48
C GLY A 174 -19.23 -14.36 14.91
N PHE A 175 -18.42 -14.86 15.84
CA PHE A 175 -18.56 -14.59 17.27
C PHE A 175 -17.25 -14.07 17.84
N ILE A 176 -17.33 -13.12 18.76
CA ILE A 176 -16.18 -12.54 19.43
C ILE A 176 -16.29 -12.72 20.95
N PRO A 177 -15.28 -13.30 21.63
CA PRO A 177 -15.27 -13.38 23.08
C PRO A 177 -14.91 -12.02 23.70
N TYR A 178 -15.47 -11.72 24.87
CA TYR A 178 -15.17 -10.53 25.65
C TYR A 178 -15.24 -10.82 27.14
N SER A 179 -14.41 -10.14 27.93
CA SER A 179 -14.38 -10.35 29.37
C SER A 179 -15.55 -9.60 30.02
N THR A 180 -16.17 -10.20 31.04
CA THR A 180 -17.18 -9.55 31.88
C THR A 180 -16.59 -8.43 32.75
N LYS A 181 -15.26 -8.30 32.80
CA LYS A 181 -14.52 -7.31 33.59
C LYS A 181 -14.16 -6.03 32.83
N ILE A 182 -14.66 -5.86 31.61
CA ILE A 182 -14.60 -4.60 30.86
C ILE A 182 -15.93 -3.85 31.00
N ASN A 183 -16.03 -2.63 30.46
CA ASN A 183 -17.33 -1.98 30.29
C ASN A 183 -18.13 -2.75 29.21
N THR A 184 -18.95 -3.71 29.64
CA THR A 184 -19.65 -4.61 28.71
C THR A 184 -20.73 -3.89 27.91
N THR A 185 -21.35 -2.85 28.47
CA THR A 185 -22.38 -2.07 27.77
C THR A 185 -21.78 -1.31 26.60
N ASP A 186 -20.66 -0.62 26.82
CA ASP A 186 -19.93 0.08 25.74
C ASP A 186 -19.42 -0.91 24.69
N PHE A 187 -18.84 -2.03 25.11
CA PHE A 187 -18.36 -3.06 24.20
C PHE A 187 -19.48 -3.62 23.30
N LEU A 188 -20.63 -3.96 23.88
CA LEU A 188 -21.77 -4.50 23.13
C LEU A 188 -22.37 -3.45 22.19
N GLN A 189 -22.40 -2.18 22.58
CA GLN A 189 -22.83 -1.09 21.71
C GLN A 189 -21.91 -0.97 20.50
N LYS A 190 -20.57 -0.98 20.70
CA LYS A 190 -19.60 -0.94 19.60
C LYS A 190 -19.77 -2.11 18.62
N VAL A 191 -20.05 -3.31 19.13
CA VAL A 191 -20.36 -4.48 18.29
C VAL A 191 -21.63 -4.27 17.46
N ALA A 192 -22.68 -3.70 18.05
CA ALA A 192 -23.91 -3.37 17.33
C ALA A 192 -23.68 -2.30 16.25
N ASP A 193 -22.90 -1.26 16.56
CA ASP A 193 -22.57 -0.18 15.62
C ASP A 193 -21.76 -0.70 14.42
N TYR A 194 -20.73 -1.52 14.66
CA TYR A 194 -19.99 -2.19 13.60
C TYR A 194 -20.89 -3.08 12.74
N THR A 195 -21.77 -3.87 13.39
CA THR A 195 -22.69 -4.79 12.69
C THR A 195 -23.64 -4.03 11.77
N LYS A 196 -24.15 -2.88 12.22
CA LYS A 196 -24.98 -1.98 11.41
C LYS A 196 -24.17 -1.38 10.25
N ALA A 197 -22.98 -0.85 10.53
CA ALA A 197 -22.11 -0.24 9.52
C ALA A 197 -21.68 -1.25 8.43
N GLU A 198 -21.39 -2.49 8.79
CA GLU A 198 -21.04 -3.54 7.82
C GLU A 198 -22.24 -3.87 6.92
N LYS A 199 -23.46 -3.91 7.48
CA LYS A 199 -24.68 -4.12 6.68
C LYS A 199 -24.87 -3.01 5.66
N GLU A 200 -24.70 -1.75 6.07
CA GLU A 200 -24.80 -0.58 5.20
C GLU A 200 -23.70 -0.59 4.12
N TYR A 201 -22.47 -0.95 4.49
CA TYR A 201 -21.36 -1.13 3.55
C TYR A 201 -21.69 -2.18 2.48
N ASN A 202 -22.20 -3.34 2.89
CA ASN A 202 -22.53 -4.42 1.96
C ASN A 202 -23.62 -4.01 0.95
N ILE A 203 -24.64 -3.29 1.41
CA ILE A 203 -25.72 -2.77 0.55
C ILE A 203 -25.17 -1.71 -0.41
N LYS A 204 -24.41 -0.73 0.11
CA LYS A 204 -23.85 0.37 -0.69
C LYS A 204 -22.96 -0.14 -1.83
N TRP A 205 -22.15 -1.17 -1.56
CA TRP A 205 -21.15 -1.67 -2.51
C TRP A 205 -21.53 -2.97 -3.21
N ASN A 206 -22.79 -3.41 -3.09
CA ASN A 206 -23.31 -4.66 -3.68
C ASN A 206 -22.40 -5.86 -3.41
N ILE A 207 -21.92 -5.98 -2.17
CA ILE A 207 -21.03 -7.08 -1.76
C ILE A 207 -21.81 -8.38 -1.84
N VAL A 208 -21.19 -9.43 -2.41
CA VAL A 208 -21.77 -10.76 -2.50
C VAL A 208 -21.09 -11.69 -1.50
N SER A 209 -21.86 -12.56 -0.86
CA SER A 209 -21.39 -13.55 0.10
C SER A 209 -21.76 -14.95 -0.36
N ASN A 210 -21.02 -15.97 0.10
CA ASN A 210 -21.31 -17.38 -0.15
C ASN A 210 -22.51 -17.94 0.65
N CYS A 211 -23.26 -17.08 1.34
CA CYS A 211 -24.41 -17.44 2.16
C CYS A 211 -24.16 -18.44 3.30
N SER A 212 -22.90 -18.67 3.68
CA SER A 212 -22.57 -19.56 4.80
C SER A 212 -22.94 -18.95 6.16
N THR A 213 -23.45 -19.76 7.08
CA THR A 213 -23.72 -19.35 8.46
C THR A 213 -22.60 -19.84 9.39
N PRO A 214 -22.02 -19.00 10.26
CA PRO A 214 -21.07 -19.47 11.26
C PRO A 214 -21.79 -20.35 12.29
N ASN A 215 -21.19 -21.50 12.64
CA ASN A 215 -21.67 -22.31 13.76
C ASN A 215 -21.58 -21.51 15.06
N GLU A 216 -22.55 -21.66 15.95
CA GLU A 216 -22.52 -21.02 17.26
C GLU A 216 -21.52 -21.74 18.21
N PRO A 217 -20.70 -21.00 18.98
CA PRO A 217 -19.82 -21.60 19.98
C PRO A 217 -20.62 -22.25 21.12
N LYS A 218 -20.20 -23.45 21.54
CA LYS A 218 -20.74 -24.15 22.71
C LYS A 218 -20.14 -23.66 24.04
N SER A 219 -18.89 -23.18 24.03
CA SER A 219 -18.22 -22.71 25.25
C SER A 219 -16.98 -21.86 24.96
N ILE A 220 -16.42 -21.25 26.01
CA ILE A 220 -15.12 -20.57 26.01
C ILE A 220 -14.14 -21.38 26.86
N LYS A 221 -12.90 -21.54 26.39
CA LYS A 221 -11.78 -22.03 27.21
C LYS A 221 -10.63 -21.04 27.20
N CYS A 222 -9.97 -20.85 28.32
CA CYS A 222 -8.71 -20.10 28.35
C CYS A 222 -7.56 -20.99 27.88
N LYS A 223 -6.78 -20.53 26.90
CA LYS A 223 -5.55 -21.19 26.45
C LYS A 223 -4.46 -20.13 26.27
N ASN A 224 -3.34 -20.30 26.96
CA ASN A 224 -2.19 -19.39 26.93
C ASN A 224 -2.56 -17.93 27.22
N GLY A 225 -3.49 -17.68 28.15
CA GLY A 225 -3.97 -16.34 28.48
C GLY A 225 -4.99 -15.76 27.49
N TYR A 226 -5.43 -16.51 26.49
CA TYR A 226 -6.42 -16.06 25.50
C TYR A 226 -7.75 -16.81 25.62
N PRO A 227 -8.90 -16.13 25.43
CA PRO A 227 -10.19 -16.79 25.30
C PRO A 227 -10.30 -17.49 23.94
N VAL A 228 -10.61 -18.79 23.95
CA VAL A 228 -10.78 -19.61 22.74
C VAL A 228 -12.21 -20.14 22.69
N LEU A 229 -12.95 -19.78 21.63
CA LEU A 229 -14.28 -20.32 21.34
C LEU A 229 -14.18 -21.81 20.97
N LYS A 230 -15.10 -22.62 21.50
CA LYS A 230 -15.24 -24.04 21.20
C LYS A 230 -16.57 -24.28 20.50
N TYR A 231 -16.52 -24.88 19.32
CA TYR A 231 -17.66 -25.23 18.48
C TYR A 231 -17.95 -26.73 18.58
#